data_AF-A0AA37LUH2-F1
#
_entry.id   AF-A0AA37LUH2-F1
#
_cell.length_a   1.000
_cell.length_b   1.000
_cell.length_c   1.000
_cell.angle_alpha   90.00
_cell.angle_beta   90.00
_cell.angle_gamma   90.00
#
_symmetry.space_group_name_H-M   'P 1'
#
loop_
_entity.id
_entity.type
_entity.pdbx_description
1 polymer ?
#
loop_
_entity_poly.entity_id
_entity_poly.type
_entity_poly.pdbx_seq_one_letter_code
_entity_poly.pdbx_strand_id
1 'polypeptide(L)'
;MSVVSRVRAQLDKSLKHNAPSTRGLNLNQRVDLLHRDNGTKGGDGEAVVLGAGKAVEKVLAVAAWFTEQSDCAVEVRTKTVRAVDDVVLEGEGEGFEDESRVRKLSGLEVIVRLR
;
A
#
# COMPACT_ATOMS: atom_id res chain seq x y z
N MET A 1 1.78 13.51 10.31
CA MET A 1 0.70 12.87 9.51
C MET A 1 0.58 11.40 9.88
N SER A 2 -0.62 10.90 10.21
CA SER A 2 -0.82 9.48 10.63
C SER A 2 -0.58 8.46 9.52
N VAL A 3 -0.72 8.85 8.25
CA VAL A 3 -0.44 7.97 7.11
C VAL A 3 1.06 7.66 7.02
N VAL A 4 1.92 8.65 7.25
CA VAL A 4 3.38 8.48 7.23
C VAL A 4 3.83 7.44 8.27
N SER A 5 3.31 7.52 9.49
CA SER A 5 3.65 6.54 10.52
C SER A 5 3.18 5.13 10.18
N ARG A 6 2.03 4.98 9.51
CA ARG A 6 1.56 3.66 9.02
C ARG A 6 2.43 3.13 7.89
N VAL A 7 2.80 3.96 6.93
CA VAL A 7 3.72 3.58 5.85
C VAL A 7 5.06 3.15 6.44
N ARG A 8 5.61 3.92 7.39
CA ARG A 8 6.85 3.55 8.06
C ARG A 8 6.74 2.25 8.85
N ALA A 9 5.64 2.05 9.59
CA ALA A 9 5.40 0.80 10.29
C ALA A 9 5.30 -0.41 9.34
N GLN A 10 4.74 -0.22 8.14
CA GLN A 10 4.68 -1.26 7.11
C GLN A 10 6.06 -1.59 6.54
N LEU A 11 6.89 -0.57 6.27
CA LEU A 11 8.27 -0.75 5.84
C LEU A 11 9.12 -1.42 6.95
N ASP A 12 9.00 -0.96 8.19
CA ASP A 12 9.71 -1.55 9.32
C ASP A 12 9.29 -3.01 9.57
N LYS A 13 8.06 -3.39 9.21
CA LYS A 13 7.59 -4.77 9.32
C LYS A 13 8.35 -5.71 8.38
N SER A 14 8.69 -5.27 7.17
CA SER A 14 9.48 -6.08 6.23
C SER A 14 10.93 -6.27 6.69
N LEU A 15 11.45 -5.31 7.49
CA LEU A 15 12.75 -5.42 8.13
C LEU A 15 12.74 -6.37 9.33
N LYS A 16 11.61 -6.47 10.04
CA LYS A 16 11.56 -7.09 11.37
C LYS A 16 11.47 -8.62 11.37
N HIS A 17 11.00 -9.30 10.33
CA HIS A 17 10.92 -10.76 10.37
C HIS A 17 10.73 -11.40 8.99
N ASN A 18 11.78 -12.03 8.49
CA ASN A 18 11.68 -13.24 7.65
C ASN A 18 12.58 -14.38 8.15
N ALA A 19 13.19 -14.24 9.33
CA ALA A 19 14.01 -15.31 9.91
C ALA A 19 13.09 -16.46 10.37
N PRO A 20 13.20 -17.67 9.78
CA PRO A 20 12.41 -18.82 10.19
C PRO A 20 12.73 -19.20 11.64
N SER A 21 11.74 -19.71 12.36
CA SER A 21 11.94 -20.20 13.73
C SER A 21 13.01 -21.29 13.75
N THR A 22 14.06 -21.11 14.54
CA THR A 22 15.13 -22.11 14.70
C THR A 22 14.89 -23.07 15.86
N ARG A 23 13.69 -23.06 16.45
CA ARG A 23 13.37 -23.86 17.64
C ARG A 23 13.32 -25.34 17.25
N GLY A 24 14.20 -26.14 17.86
CA GLY A 24 14.28 -27.59 17.62
C GLY A 24 15.19 -28.01 16.46
N LEU A 25 15.88 -27.07 15.81
CA LEU A 25 16.83 -27.38 14.73
C LEU A 25 18.26 -27.54 15.25
N ASN A 26 19.00 -28.49 14.68
CA ASN A 26 20.43 -28.63 14.93
C ASN A 26 21.25 -27.55 14.18
N LEU A 27 22.53 -27.42 14.50
CA LEU A 27 23.38 -26.34 13.96
C LEU A 27 23.43 -26.35 12.42
N ASN A 28 23.59 -27.53 11.81
CA ASN A 28 23.70 -27.66 10.36
C ASN A 28 22.39 -27.25 9.66
N GLN A 29 21.25 -27.65 10.22
CA GLN A 29 19.93 -27.24 9.71
C GLN A 29 19.71 -25.73 9.80
N ARG A 30 20.25 -25.07 10.83
CA ARG A 30 20.19 -23.61 10.98
C ARG A 30 21.06 -22.89 9.96
N VAL A 31 22.24 -23.44 9.65
CA VAL A 31 23.14 -22.91 8.62
C VAL A 31 22.52 -23.07 7.23
N ASP A 32 21.93 -24.22 6.93
CA ASP A 32 21.24 -24.47 5.66
C ASP A 32 20.03 -23.53 5.45
N LEU A 33 19.26 -23.26 6.51
CA LEU A 33 18.17 -22.27 6.44
C LEU A 33 18.70 -20.86 6.14
N LEU A 34 19.80 -20.47 6.76
CA LEU A 34 20.41 -19.16 6.52
C LEU A 34 20.86 -19.02 5.06
N HIS A 35 21.36 -20.11 4.45
CA HIS A 35 21.78 -20.13 3.05
C HIS A 35 20.61 -20.13 2.06
N ARG A 36 19.49 -20.76 2.40
CA ARG A 36 18.29 -20.81 1.52
C ARG A 36 17.52 -19.50 1.47
N ASP A 37 17.38 -18.80 2.59
CA ASP A 37 16.55 -17.59 2.70
C ASP A 37 17.34 -16.28 2.42
N ASN A 38 18.47 -16.34 1.71
CA ASN A 38 19.31 -15.15 1.45
C ASN A 38 19.84 -14.46 2.73
N GLY A 39 19.90 -15.20 3.85
CA GLY A 39 20.41 -14.73 5.14
C GLY A 39 19.40 -13.92 5.97
N THR A 40 19.93 -13.00 6.79
CA THR A 40 19.13 -12.02 7.55
C THR A 40 18.83 -10.75 6.76
N LYS A 41 18.99 -10.78 5.42
CA LYS A 41 18.66 -9.64 4.59
C LYS A 41 17.14 -9.44 4.68
N GLY A 42 16.74 -8.31 5.28
CA GLY A 42 15.34 -7.92 5.35
C GLY A 42 14.73 -7.89 3.95
N GLY A 43 13.44 -8.21 3.83
CA GLY A 43 12.79 -8.18 2.52
C GLY A 43 12.74 -6.76 1.95
N ASP A 44 12.61 -6.65 0.63
CA ASP A 44 12.39 -5.39 -0.08
C ASP A 44 11.06 -4.79 0.40
N GLY A 45 11.14 -3.93 1.42
CA GLY A 45 9.97 -3.36 2.05
C GLY A 45 9.23 -2.45 1.09
N GLU A 46 7.99 -2.81 0.76
CA GLU A 46 7.13 -2.00 -0.10
C GLU A 46 5.85 -1.60 0.65
N ALA A 47 5.47 -0.34 0.48
CA ALA A 47 4.20 0.18 0.93
C ALA A 47 3.54 0.99 -0.19
N VAL A 48 2.28 0.66 -0.49
CA VAL A 48 1.50 1.31 -1.53
C VAL A 48 0.42 2.19 -0.89
N VAL A 49 0.38 3.45 -1.28
CA VAL A 49 -0.64 4.42 -0.86
C VAL A 49 -1.46 4.82 -2.07
N LEU A 50 -2.75 4.51 -2.03
CA LEU A 50 -3.72 4.87 -3.06
C LEU A 50 -4.67 5.95 -2.55
N GLY A 51 -4.90 6.97 -3.36
CA GLY A 51 -5.89 8.01 -3.09
C GLY A 51 -6.56 8.51 -4.36
N ALA A 52 -7.84 8.84 -4.27
CA ALA A 52 -8.61 9.39 -5.39
C ALA A 52 -9.32 10.69 -5.00
N GLY A 53 -9.59 11.53 -6.00
CA GLY A 53 -10.25 12.83 -5.80
C GLY A 53 -9.51 13.71 -4.78
N LYS A 54 -10.22 14.18 -3.75
CA LYS A 54 -9.67 15.07 -2.70
C LYS A 54 -8.50 14.45 -1.92
N ALA A 55 -8.37 13.12 -1.89
CA ALA A 55 -7.26 12.46 -1.20
C ALA A 55 -5.93 12.55 -1.96
N VAL A 56 -5.93 12.91 -3.25
CA VAL A 56 -4.71 12.98 -4.08
C VAL A 56 -3.69 13.95 -3.49
N GLU A 57 -4.13 15.12 -2.99
CA GLU A 57 -3.26 16.10 -2.35
C GLU A 57 -2.49 15.50 -1.16
N LYS A 58 -3.19 14.76 -0.29
CA LYS A 58 -2.59 14.11 0.89
C LYS A 58 -1.63 13.00 0.49
N VAL A 59 -1.98 12.21 -0.54
CA VAL A 59 -1.11 11.13 -1.03
C VAL A 59 0.16 11.70 -1.66
N LEU A 60 0.07 12.80 -2.39
CA LEU A 60 1.23 13.50 -2.92
C LEU A 60 2.13 14.08 -1.80
N ALA A 61 1.54 14.62 -0.74
CA ALA A 61 2.29 15.08 0.43
C ALA A 61 3.05 13.93 1.14
N VAL A 62 2.47 12.72 1.16
CA VAL A 62 3.16 11.52 1.65
C VAL A 62 4.34 11.15 0.74
N ALA A 63 4.16 11.19 -0.59
CA ALA A 63 5.23 10.94 -1.55
C ALA A 63 6.39 11.92 -1.39
N ALA A 64 6.09 13.21 -1.25
CA ALA A 64 7.09 14.25 -1.04
C ALA A 64 7.90 13.98 0.24
N TRP A 65 7.22 13.68 1.35
CA TRP A 65 7.88 13.37 2.62
C TRP A 65 8.84 12.18 2.52
N PHE A 66 8.45 11.10 1.83
CA PHE A 66 9.31 9.90 1.67
C PHE A 66 10.43 10.11 0.64
N THR A 67 10.26 11.01 -0.33
CA THR A 67 11.33 11.38 -1.27
C THR A 67 12.48 12.09 -0.56
N GLU A 68 12.20 12.82 0.51
CA GLU A 68 13.23 13.47 1.35
C GLU A 68 14.01 12.48 2.24
N GLN A 69 13.51 11.25 2.42
CA GLN A 69 14.20 10.25 3.23
C GLN A 69 15.28 9.53 2.40
N SER A 70 16.48 9.38 2.96
CA SER A 70 17.63 8.78 2.25
C SER A 70 17.51 7.28 2.04
N ASP A 71 16.71 6.60 2.85
CA ASP A 71 16.53 5.15 2.90
C ASP A 71 15.37 4.63 2.03
N CYS A 72 14.67 5.52 1.31
CA CYS A 72 13.50 5.18 0.52
C CYS A 72 13.64 5.54 -0.96
N ALA A 73 13.01 4.76 -1.82
CA ALA A 73 12.73 5.09 -3.21
C ALA A 73 11.21 5.25 -3.40
N VAL A 74 10.78 6.29 -4.10
CA VAL A 74 9.37 6.61 -4.31
C VAL A 74 9.03 6.57 -5.79
N GLU A 75 7.97 5.85 -6.13
CA GLU A 75 7.40 5.77 -7.48
C GLU A 75 5.96 6.27 -7.46
N VAL A 76 5.60 7.14 -8.41
CA VAL A 76 4.26 7.76 -8.48
C VAL A 76 3.60 7.40 -9.80
N ARG A 77 2.37 6.88 -9.74
CA ARG A 77 1.58 6.47 -10.90
C ARG A 77 0.20 7.10 -10.86
N THR A 78 -0.25 7.64 -11.99
CA THR A 78 -1.62 8.12 -12.16
C THR A 78 -2.55 6.97 -12.54
N LYS A 79 -3.79 7.00 -12.04
CA LYS A 79 -4.81 5.99 -12.34
C LYS A 79 -6.16 6.67 -12.58
N THR A 80 -7.05 5.96 -13.28
CA THR A 80 -8.47 6.31 -13.34
C THR A 80 -9.27 5.29 -12.53
N VAL A 81 -9.98 5.73 -11.52
CA VAL A 81 -10.85 4.91 -10.67
C VAL A 81 -12.28 5.08 -11.13
N ARG A 82 -13.03 3.98 -11.29
CA ARG A 82 -14.47 4.02 -11.59
C ARG A 82 -15.21 3.75 -10.29
N ALA A 83 -16.05 4.70 -9.88
CA ALA A 83 -16.99 4.49 -8.78
C ALA A 83 -18.38 4.26 -9.37
N VAL A 84 -19.09 3.29 -8.82
CA VAL A 84 -20.48 2.99 -9.13
C VAL A 84 -21.29 3.52 -7.96
N ASP A 85 -22.17 4.48 -8.22
CA ASP A 85 -23.06 5.07 -7.23
C ASP A 85 -24.49 4.64 -7.58
N ASP A 86 -25.23 4.17 -6.58
CA ASP A 86 -26.67 3.92 -6.73
C ASP A 86 -27.42 5.26 -6.66
N VAL A 87 -28.36 5.48 -7.58
CA VAL A 87 -29.13 6.71 -7.69
C VAL A 87 -30.60 6.39 -7.51
N VAL A 88 -31.23 7.06 -6.55
CA VAL A 88 -32.67 7.00 -6.34
C VAL A 88 -33.29 8.22 -7.01
N LEU A 89 -34.14 7.99 -8.02
CA LEU A 89 -34.91 9.04 -8.67
C LEU A 89 -36.24 9.23 -7.92
N GLU A 90 -36.51 10.45 -7.45
CA GLU A 90 -37.82 10.79 -6.91
C GLU A 90 -38.79 11.07 -8.07
N GLY A 91 -39.64 10.10 -8.38
CA GLY A 91 -40.72 10.21 -9.36
C GLY A 91 -42.08 9.82 -8.75
N GLU A 92 -43.10 10.64 -9.00
CA GLU A 92 -44.50 10.39 -8.60
C GLU A 92 -45.12 9.27 -9.45
N GLY A 93 -44.87 8.01 -9.09
CA GLY A 93 -45.55 6.88 -9.73
C GLY A 93 -44.85 5.55 -9.51
N GLU A 94 -45.34 4.79 -8.52
CA GLU A 94 -45.15 3.34 -8.29
C GLU A 94 -43.86 2.70 -8.86
N GLY A 95 -42.76 2.84 -8.12
CA GLY A 95 -41.57 1.99 -8.28
C GLY A 95 -40.28 2.76 -8.09
N PHE A 96 -39.46 2.35 -7.13
CA PHE A 96 -38.06 2.79 -7.08
C PHE A 96 -37.34 2.08 -8.23
N GLU A 97 -37.12 2.78 -9.35
CA GLU A 97 -36.18 2.31 -10.37
C GLU A 97 -34.75 2.58 -9.84
N ASP A 98 -34.08 1.53 -9.37
CA ASP A 98 -32.67 1.59 -8.99
C ASP A 98 -31.81 1.78 -10.24
N GLU A 99 -31.36 3.01 -10.50
CA GLU A 99 -30.41 3.30 -11.57
C GLU A 99 -28.99 3.41 -11.01
N SER A 100 -28.02 2.72 -11.62
CA SER A 100 -26.61 2.85 -11.25
C SER A 100 -25.90 3.87 -12.14
N ARG A 101 -25.24 4.86 -11.52
CA ARG A 101 -24.38 5.83 -12.21
C ARG A 101 -22.92 5.46 -12.04
N VAL A 102 -22.17 5.39 -13.15
CA VAL A 102 -20.71 5.23 -13.11
C VAL A 102 -20.02 6.58 -13.27
N ARG A 103 -19.20 6.98 -12.29
CA ARG A 103 -18.30 8.15 -12.39
C ARG A 103 -16.83 7.75 -12.45
N LYS A 104 -16.06 8.46 -13.28
CA LYS A 104 -14.59 8.30 -13.37
C LYS A 104 -13.92 9.37 -12.52
N LEU A 105 -12.95 8.96 -11.71
CA LEU A 105 -12.18 9.81 -10.82
C LEU A 105 -10.69 9.65 -11.11
N SER A 106 -9.95 10.74 -11.01
CA SER A 106 -8.48 10.69 -11.00
C SER A 106 -8.00 10.09 -9.68
N GLY A 107 -7.08 9.14 -9.78
CA GLY A 107 -6.40 8.49 -8.67
C GLY A 107 -4.89 8.63 -8.78
N LEU A 108 -4.23 8.58 -7.64
CA LEU A 108 -2.78 8.56 -7.50
C LEU A 108 -2.38 7.34 -6.68
N GLU A 109 -1.41 6.59 -7.20
CA GLU A 109 -0.73 5.50 -6.53
C GLU A 109 0.71 5.93 -6.23
N VAL A 110 1.10 5.87 -4.97
CA VAL A 110 2.45 6.14 -4.50
C VAL A 110 3.00 4.87 -3.90
N ILE A 111 4.10 4.38 -4.47
CA ILE A 111 4.80 3.19 -4.04
C ILE A 111 6.08 3.65 -3.35
N VAL A 112 6.24 3.31 -2.08
CA VAL A 112 7.44 3.59 -1.30
C VAL A 112 8.17 2.28 -1.07
N ARG A 113 9.45 2.22 -1.44
CA ARG A 113 10.32 1.06 -1.27
C ARG A 113 11.52 1.41 -0.40
N LEU A 114 11.97 0.48 0.43
CA LEU A 114 13.28 0.58 1.08
C LEU A 114 14.40 0.42 0.05
N ARG A 115 15.52 1.13 0.25
CA ARG A 115 16.75 0.99 -0.53
C ARG A 115 17.69 -0.06 0.05
#